data_AF-A0A0D2TUE3-F1
#
_entry.id   AF-A0A0D2TUE3-F1
#
_cell.length_a   1.000
_cell.length_b   1.000
_cell.length_c   1.000
_cell.angle_alpha   90.00
_cell.angle_beta   90.00
_cell.angle_gamma   90.00
#
_symmetry.space_group_name_H-M   'P 1'
#
loop_
_entity.id
_entity.type
_entity.pdbx_description
1 polymer ?
#
loop_
_entity_poly.entity_id
_entity_poly.type
_entity_poly.pdbx_seq_one_letter_code
_entity_poly.pdbx_strand_id
1 'polypeptide(L)'
;AIAKDATLSRCKIIAEPWDCGGLYLVGSFPNWDRWAEWNGKYRDDLRRFIKGDPGMKGAFATRVSGSADLYRHNEANGEGGNDGSNDNFSWNCGFEGETDNVDIIALRFRQMKNFHLALMVSQGVPMMLMGDEYGHTRYGNNNSYGHDTALNNFQWQQLNARKSDHFRFFSEVIHYRQKHRVFSHENFLDRSDVTWHEDNWDNPDSKFLAFTLHDKGGGEIYLAFNAHDFFVKVSIPPAPPKRRWFRVVDTNLASPDDFVGEGVPGIGSTYNVAPYSSILLEAK
;
A
#
# COMPACT_ATOMS: atom_id res chain seq x y z
N ALA A 1 -4.39 -33.15 0.50
CA ALA A 1 -3.17 -33.96 0.20
C ALA A 1 -1.92 -33.10 0.28
N ILE A 2 -1.77 -32.06 -0.55
CA ILE A 2 -0.58 -31.17 -0.57
C ILE A 2 -0.22 -30.65 0.82
N ALA A 3 -1.17 -30.04 1.56
CA ALA A 3 -0.90 -29.42 2.86
C ALA A 3 -0.34 -30.37 3.95
N LYS A 4 -0.47 -31.69 3.81
CA LYS A 4 0.02 -32.68 4.80
C LYS A 4 1.14 -33.57 4.26
N ASP A 5 1.63 -33.28 3.05
CA ASP A 5 2.71 -34.04 2.44
C ASP A 5 4.07 -33.70 3.10
N ALA A 6 4.80 -34.74 3.52
CA ALA A 6 6.08 -34.59 4.23
C ALA A 6 7.17 -33.97 3.33
N THR A 7 7.20 -34.33 2.05
CA THR A 7 8.16 -33.80 1.06
C THR A 7 7.91 -32.32 0.82
N LEU A 8 6.64 -31.91 0.71
CA LEU A 8 6.25 -30.52 0.46
C LEU A 8 6.12 -29.67 1.74
N SER A 9 6.39 -30.24 2.92
CA SER A 9 6.13 -29.59 4.22
C SER A 9 6.85 -28.25 4.40
N ARG A 10 8.02 -28.08 3.77
CA ARG A 10 8.83 -26.86 3.85
C ARG A 10 8.64 -25.90 2.67
N CYS A 11 7.85 -26.29 1.66
CA CYS A 11 7.54 -25.43 0.52
C CYS A 11 6.55 -24.34 0.96
N LYS A 12 6.81 -23.10 0.57
CA LYS A 12 5.81 -22.02 0.65
C LYS A 12 4.80 -22.25 -0.45
N ILE A 13 3.52 -22.12 -0.13
CA ILE A 13 2.43 -22.36 -1.07
C ILE A 13 1.47 -21.18 -1.00
N ILE A 14 1.09 -20.68 -2.17
CA ILE A 14 0.24 -19.50 -2.34
C ILE A 14 -0.89 -19.90 -3.28
N ALA A 15 -2.14 -19.61 -2.91
CA ALA A 15 -3.31 -19.81 -3.75
C ALA A 15 -3.71 -18.51 -4.45
N GLU A 16 -4.21 -18.64 -5.67
CA GLU A 16 -5.14 -17.69 -6.29
C GLU A 16 -6.55 -18.27 -6.06
N PRO A 17 -7.25 -17.90 -4.97
CA PRO A 17 -8.39 -18.67 -4.48
C PRO A 17 -9.70 -18.30 -5.19
N TRP A 18 -9.71 -18.33 -6.52
CA TRP A 18 -10.91 -18.14 -7.34
C TRP A 18 -10.78 -18.87 -8.67
N ASP A 19 -11.91 -19.05 -9.39
CA ASP A 19 -11.92 -19.63 -10.73
C ASP A 19 -12.87 -18.90 -11.70
N CYS A 20 -12.77 -19.22 -12.99
CA CYS A 20 -13.61 -18.65 -14.03
C CYS A 20 -15.07 -19.14 -14.01
N GLY A 21 -15.39 -20.12 -13.16
CA GLY A 21 -16.76 -20.61 -12.93
C GLY A 21 -17.54 -19.76 -11.93
N GLY A 22 -16.92 -18.72 -11.38
CA GLY A 22 -17.53 -17.81 -10.40
C GLY A 22 -17.27 -18.20 -8.95
N LEU A 23 -16.45 -19.22 -8.69
CA LEU A 23 -16.03 -19.55 -7.34
C LEU A 23 -15.07 -18.48 -6.81
N TYR A 24 -15.33 -17.99 -5.60
CA TYR A 24 -14.49 -17.01 -4.92
C TYR A 24 -14.28 -17.42 -3.45
N LEU A 25 -13.03 -17.73 -3.10
CA LEU A 25 -12.64 -18.31 -1.81
C LEU A 25 -11.61 -17.47 -1.05
N VAL A 26 -11.38 -16.20 -1.43
CA VAL A 26 -10.46 -15.34 -0.66
C VAL A 26 -10.89 -15.28 0.82
N GLY A 27 -9.95 -15.56 1.72
CA GLY A 27 -10.16 -15.67 3.17
C GLY A 27 -10.74 -17.01 3.62
N SER A 28 -11.40 -17.76 2.74
CA SER A 28 -12.07 -19.04 3.07
C SER A 28 -11.43 -20.25 2.40
N PHE A 29 -10.31 -20.07 1.71
CA PHE A 29 -9.58 -21.16 1.08
C PHE A 29 -9.15 -22.17 2.16
N PRO A 30 -9.31 -23.49 1.94
CA PRO A 30 -8.84 -24.50 2.88
C PRO A 30 -7.33 -24.39 3.07
N ASN A 31 -6.90 -23.67 4.11
CA ASN A 31 -5.49 -23.28 4.24
C ASN A 31 -4.67 -24.25 5.10
N TRP A 32 -5.31 -25.02 6.01
CA TRP A 32 -4.63 -25.90 6.97
C TRP A 32 -3.39 -25.27 7.64
N ASP A 33 -3.45 -23.97 7.93
CA ASP A 33 -2.34 -23.15 8.47
C ASP A 33 -1.05 -23.17 7.61
N ARG A 34 -1.17 -23.50 6.31
CA ARG A 34 -0.06 -23.76 5.39
C ARG A 34 -0.04 -22.88 4.15
N TRP A 35 -1.19 -22.36 3.74
CA TRP A 35 -1.34 -21.59 2.52
C TRP A 35 -1.44 -20.10 2.80
N ALA A 36 -0.73 -19.31 2.00
CA ALA A 36 -1.06 -17.90 1.81
C ALA A 36 -1.98 -17.74 0.61
N GLU A 37 -2.60 -16.57 0.48
CA GLU A 37 -3.55 -16.28 -0.59
C GLU A 37 -3.20 -14.96 -1.27
N TRP A 38 -3.43 -14.89 -2.59
CA TRP A 38 -3.51 -13.61 -3.28
C TRP A 38 -4.73 -12.83 -2.82
N ASN A 39 -4.49 -11.69 -2.18
CA ASN A 39 -5.55 -10.87 -1.61
C ASN A 39 -6.12 -9.89 -2.66
N GLY A 40 -7.14 -10.34 -3.41
CA GLY A 40 -7.85 -9.51 -4.39
C GLY A 40 -8.51 -8.27 -3.76
N LYS A 41 -9.08 -8.42 -2.56
CA LYS A 41 -9.68 -7.32 -1.79
C LYS A 41 -8.68 -6.21 -1.47
N TYR A 42 -7.46 -6.57 -1.07
CA TYR A 42 -6.40 -5.59 -0.81
C TYR A 42 -6.12 -4.73 -2.05
N ARG A 43 -5.97 -5.36 -3.22
CA ARG A 43 -5.75 -4.65 -4.49
C ARG A 43 -6.88 -3.66 -4.78
N ASP A 44 -8.13 -4.12 -4.66
CA ASP A 44 -9.29 -3.34 -5.08
C ASP A 44 -9.55 -2.16 -4.14
N ASP A 45 -9.50 -2.39 -2.82
CA ASP A 45 -9.75 -1.34 -1.82
C ASP A 45 -8.65 -0.29 -1.80
N LEU A 46 -7.37 -0.68 -1.95
CA LEU A 46 -6.29 0.29 -2.05
C LEU A 46 -6.43 1.19 -3.28
N ARG A 47 -6.78 0.61 -4.43
CA ARG A 47 -7.01 1.38 -5.67
C ARG A 47 -8.13 2.39 -5.49
N ARG A 48 -9.24 1.95 -4.91
CA ARG A 48 -10.40 2.82 -4.63
C ARG A 48 -10.07 3.91 -3.62
N PHE A 49 -9.38 3.60 -2.52
CA PHE A 49 -8.99 4.61 -1.55
C PHE A 49 -7.99 5.62 -2.13
N ILE A 50 -6.88 5.16 -2.71
CA ILE A 50 -5.80 6.05 -3.21
C ILE A 50 -6.27 6.94 -4.36
N LYS A 51 -7.21 6.49 -5.21
CA LYS A 51 -7.82 7.36 -6.24
C LYS A 51 -8.87 8.33 -5.69
N GLY A 52 -9.29 8.16 -4.43
CA GLY A 52 -10.22 9.06 -3.75
C GLY A 52 -11.69 8.68 -3.87
N ASP A 53 -12.04 7.40 -3.87
CA ASP A 53 -13.45 6.99 -3.76
C ASP A 53 -13.99 7.23 -2.34
N PRO A 54 -15.25 7.70 -2.22
CA PRO A 54 -15.88 7.90 -0.91
C PRO A 54 -16.10 6.57 -0.18
N GLY A 55 -16.09 6.62 1.16
CA GLY A 55 -16.40 5.48 2.03
C GLY A 55 -15.28 4.43 2.17
N MET A 56 -14.09 4.68 1.63
CA MET A 56 -13.05 3.65 1.55
C MET A 56 -12.10 3.56 2.75
N LYS A 57 -12.11 4.53 3.67
CA LYS A 57 -11.11 4.60 4.76
C LYS A 57 -11.14 3.40 5.71
N GLY A 58 -12.32 2.87 6.05
CA GLY A 58 -12.45 1.69 6.91
C GLY A 58 -11.90 0.43 6.24
N ALA A 59 -12.21 0.24 4.95
CA ALA A 59 -11.64 -0.82 4.15
C ALA A 59 -10.12 -0.67 4.04
N PHE A 60 -9.62 0.52 3.72
CA PHE A 60 -8.18 0.81 3.66
C PHE A 60 -7.47 0.52 5.00
N ALA A 61 -8.02 0.96 6.13
CA ALA A 61 -7.51 0.64 7.47
C ALA A 61 -7.40 -0.88 7.71
N THR A 62 -8.44 -1.61 7.29
CA THR A 62 -8.50 -3.07 7.41
C THR A 62 -7.45 -3.75 6.52
N ARG A 63 -7.25 -3.25 5.29
CA ARG A 63 -6.25 -3.77 4.36
C ARG A 63 -4.83 -3.52 4.84
N VAL A 64 -4.49 -2.31 5.29
CA VAL A 64 -3.13 -1.98 5.77
C VAL A 64 -2.76 -2.71 7.07
N SER A 65 -3.74 -3.12 7.87
CA SER A 65 -3.55 -3.90 9.10
C SER A 65 -3.52 -5.42 8.89
N GLY A 66 -3.49 -5.89 7.63
CA GLY A 66 -3.32 -7.30 7.30
C GLY A 66 -4.61 -8.07 7.04
N SER A 67 -5.74 -7.37 6.84
CA SER A 67 -7.04 -7.98 6.46
C SER A 67 -7.55 -9.03 7.45
N ALA A 68 -7.54 -8.69 8.74
CA ALA A 68 -7.99 -9.58 9.81
C ALA A 68 -9.45 -10.03 9.66
N ASP A 69 -10.30 -9.25 9.01
CA ASP A 69 -11.68 -9.62 8.66
C ASP A 69 -11.77 -10.85 7.75
N LEU A 70 -10.73 -11.12 6.95
CA LEU A 70 -10.66 -12.29 6.05
C LEU A 70 -10.01 -13.51 6.71
N TYR A 71 -9.14 -13.28 7.68
CA TYR A 71 -8.19 -14.30 8.15
C TYR A 71 -8.23 -14.56 9.67
N ARG A 72 -8.98 -13.78 10.46
CA ARG A 72 -9.05 -13.91 11.93
C ARG A 72 -10.30 -14.65 12.41
N HIS A 73 -11.46 -14.51 11.75
CA HIS A 73 -12.73 -15.09 12.23
C HIS A 73 -13.72 -15.37 11.08
N ASN A 74 -13.71 -16.59 10.53
CA ASN A 74 -14.51 -16.91 9.34
C ASN A 74 -15.83 -17.65 9.64
N GLU A 75 -16.28 -17.65 10.89
CA GLU A 75 -17.53 -18.34 11.29
C GLU A 75 -18.76 -17.41 11.33
N ALA A 76 -18.58 -16.08 11.39
CA ALA A 76 -19.69 -15.15 11.67
C ALA A 76 -20.02 -14.12 10.58
N ASN A 77 -19.23 -14.02 9.50
CA ASN A 77 -19.27 -12.81 8.66
C ASN A 77 -20.40 -12.75 7.63
N GLY A 78 -21.15 -13.83 7.36
CA GLY A 78 -22.42 -13.76 6.62
C GLY A 78 -22.44 -13.11 5.22
N GLU A 79 -21.29 -12.71 4.66
CA GLU A 79 -21.18 -11.83 3.49
C GLU A 79 -21.03 -12.56 2.14
N GLY A 80 -21.34 -13.86 2.09
CA GLY A 80 -21.65 -14.56 0.84
C GLY A 80 -20.59 -14.56 -0.28
N GLY A 81 -19.35 -14.14 -0.02
CA GLY A 81 -18.23 -14.22 -0.97
C GLY A 81 -18.41 -13.43 -2.26
N ASN A 82 -19.28 -12.41 -2.30
CA ASN A 82 -19.58 -11.67 -3.52
C ASN A 82 -18.80 -10.36 -3.63
N ASP A 83 -17.50 -10.46 -3.89
CA ASP A 83 -16.70 -9.32 -4.35
C ASP A 83 -15.51 -9.75 -5.21
N GLY A 84 -15.71 -9.60 -6.52
CA GLY A 84 -14.69 -9.59 -7.55
C GLY A 84 -15.25 -8.76 -8.69
N SER A 85 -14.47 -7.81 -9.20
CA SER A 85 -14.90 -6.99 -10.33
C SER A 85 -13.91 -7.12 -11.49
N ASN A 86 -14.43 -7.03 -12.71
CA ASN A 86 -13.63 -6.83 -13.91
C ASN A 86 -13.18 -5.37 -14.08
N ASP A 87 -13.49 -4.49 -13.12
CA ASP A 87 -13.13 -3.09 -13.14
C ASP A 87 -11.70 -2.90 -12.64
N ASN A 88 -10.89 -2.21 -13.43
CA ASN A 88 -9.49 -1.94 -13.07
C ASN A 88 -9.36 -1.00 -11.85
N PHE A 89 -10.44 -0.36 -11.39
CA PHE A 89 -10.45 0.72 -10.40
C PHE A 89 -9.34 1.75 -10.62
N SER A 90 -9.04 2.05 -11.89
CA SER A 90 -7.98 2.96 -12.29
C SER A 90 -8.48 4.40 -12.45
N TRP A 91 -7.58 5.36 -12.28
CA TRP A 91 -7.82 6.77 -12.58
C TRP A 91 -6.63 7.32 -13.37
N ASN A 92 -6.91 7.96 -14.51
CA ASN A 92 -5.90 8.45 -15.45
C ASN A 92 -5.24 9.78 -15.02
N CYS A 93 -5.64 10.32 -13.87
CA CYS A 93 -5.15 11.58 -13.28
C CYS A 93 -5.46 12.83 -14.11
N GLY A 94 -6.48 12.79 -14.98
CA GLY A 94 -6.99 13.95 -15.73
C GLY A 94 -6.80 13.90 -17.24
N PHE A 95 -6.05 12.93 -17.76
CA PHE A 95 -5.86 12.73 -19.21
C PHE A 95 -5.65 11.24 -19.52
N GLU A 96 -6.18 10.74 -20.63
CA GLU A 96 -6.02 9.32 -21.02
C GLU A 96 -4.73 9.10 -21.81
N GLY A 97 -3.91 8.11 -21.42
CA GLY A 97 -2.65 7.80 -22.11
C GLY A 97 -1.50 8.77 -21.80
N GLU A 98 -0.51 8.83 -22.69
CA GLU A 98 0.66 9.71 -22.56
C GLU A 98 0.27 11.20 -22.68
N THR A 99 0.96 12.08 -21.96
CA THR A 99 0.71 13.52 -21.96
C THR A 99 2.00 14.27 -21.61
N ASP A 100 2.15 15.49 -22.15
CA ASP A 100 3.24 16.41 -21.79
C ASP A 100 2.85 17.39 -20.67
N ASN A 101 1.62 17.28 -20.14
CA ASN A 101 1.18 18.11 -19.03
C ASN A 101 1.94 17.73 -17.75
N VAL A 102 2.84 18.62 -17.34
CA VAL A 102 3.73 18.43 -16.18
C VAL A 102 2.98 18.19 -14.87
N ASP A 103 1.81 18.78 -14.69
CA ASP A 103 1.00 18.62 -13.48
C ASP A 103 0.36 17.23 -13.42
N ILE A 104 -0.14 16.72 -14.56
CA ILE A 104 -0.68 15.37 -14.67
C ILE A 104 0.43 14.33 -14.48
N ILE A 105 1.59 14.55 -15.08
CA ILE A 105 2.76 13.67 -14.91
C ILE A 105 3.18 13.62 -13.43
N ALA A 106 3.29 14.78 -12.78
CA ALA A 106 3.65 14.88 -11.37
C ALA A 106 2.63 14.17 -10.47
N LEU A 107 1.33 14.33 -10.75
CA LEU A 107 0.26 13.64 -10.02
C LEU A 107 0.34 12.12 -10.21
N ARG A 108 0.60 11.63 -11.43
CA ARG A 108 0.77 10.19 -11.69
C ARG A 108 1.95 9.61 -10.91
N PHE A 109 3.10 10.28 -10.92
CA PHE A 109 4.25 9.83 -10.14
C PHE A 109 3.97 9.83 -8.64
N ARG A 110 3.28 10.85 -8.14
CA ARG A 110 2.83 10.91 -6.74
C ARG A 110 1.91 9.73 -6.40
N GLN A 111 0.94 9.43 -7.25
CA GLN A 111 0.04 8.29 -7.06
C GLN A 111 0.79 6.96 -7.08
N MET A 112 1.75 6.76 -7.98
CA MET A 112 2.61 5.56 -7.96
C MET A 112 3.38 5.44 -6.64
N LYS A 113 3.95 6.55 -6.13
CA LYS A 113 4.63 6.57 -4.82
C LYS A 113 3.67 6.25 -3.67
N ASN A 114 2.42 6.73 -3.72
CA ASN A 114 1.40 6.40 -2.72
C ASN A 114 1.09 4.90 -2.70
N PHE A 115 0.93 4.27 -3.88
CA PHE A 115 0.71 2.82 -3.98
C PHE A 115 1.91 2.03 -3.46
N HIS A 116 3.13 2.43 -3.81
CA HIS A 116 4.35 1.79 -3.34
C HIS A 116 4.53 1.92 -1.82
N LEU A 117 4.24 3.10 -1.28
CA LEU A 117 4.26 3.30 0.17
C LEU A 117 3.21 2.44 0.86
N ALA A 118 1.95 2.48 0.42
CA ALA A 118 0.87 1.67 0.99
C ALA A 118 1.20 0.18 0.97
N LEU A 119 1.73 -0.34 -0.16
CA LEU A 119 2.17 -1.73 -0.30
C LEU A 119 3.26 -2.08 0.72
N MET A 120 4.23 -1.20 0.93
CA MET A 120 5.39 -1.49 1.76
C MET A 120 5.21 -1.18 3.24
N VAL A 121 4.16 -0.45 3.65
CA VAL A 121 3.84 -0.19 5.07
C VAL A 121 2.72 -1.08 5.60
N SER A 122 1.98 -1.76 4.72
CA SER A 122 0.92 -2.67 5.11
C SER A 122 1.47 -3.96 5.73
N GLN A 123 0.72 -4.54 6.67
CA GLN A 123 1.01 -5.86 7.21
C GLN A 123 0.76 -6.96 6.16
N GLY A 124 1.42 -8.10 6.33
CA GLY A 124 1.40 -9.21 5.39
C GLY A 124 2.64 -9.26 4.48
N VAL A 125 2.52 -9.95 3.35
CA VAL A 125 3.64 -10.17 2.42
C VAL A 125 3.38 -9.40 1.12
N PRO A 126 4.12 -8.31 0.85
CA PRO A 126 3.95 -7.56 -0.38
C PRO A 126 4.50 -8.35 -1.57
N MET A 127 3.82 -8.24 -2.71
CA MET A 127 4.26 -8.75 -4.00
C MET A 127 4.27 -7.60 -4.99
N MET A 128 5.35 -7.46 -5.75
CA MET A 128 5.51 -6.44 -6.78
C MET A 128 5.42 -7.06 -8.17
N LEU A 129 4.82 -6.34 -9.12
CA LEU A 129 4.82 -6.72 -10.52
C LEU A 129 6.10 -6.19 -11.19
N MET A 130 6.71 -7.02 -12.03
CA MET A 130 7.91 -6.65 -12.78
C MET A 130 7.70 -5.35 -13.57
N GLY A 131 8.57 -4.38 -13.34
CA GLY A 131 8.63 -3.13 -14.06
C GLY A 131 7.88 -1.98 -13.39
N ASP A 132 7.01 -2.25 -12.41
CA ASP A 132 6.33 -1.20 -11.64
C ASP A 132 7.36 -0.31 -10.92
N GLU A 133 8.51 -0.87 -10.54
CA GLU A 133 9.58 -0.14 -9.87
C GLU A 133 10.20 1.00 -10.71
N TYR A 134 10.00 1.02 -12.02
CA TYR A 134 10.40 2.15 -12.88
C TYR A 134 9.22 2.73 -13.67
N GLY A 135 7.99 2.31 -13.40
CA GLY A 135 6.80 2.74 -14.13
C GLY A 135 6.72 2.18 -15.55
N HIS A 136 6.91 0.86 -15.69
CA HIS A 136 6.71 0.16 -16.95
C HIS A 136 5.30 0.38 -17.49
N THR A 137 5.19 0.67 -18.78
CA THR A 137 3.89 0.88 -19.43
C THR A 137 3.58 -0.28 -20.37
N ARG A 138 2.31 -0.67 -20.38
CA ARG A 138 1.73 -1.54 -21.40
C ARG A 138 0.76 -0.78 -22.30
N TYR A 139 0.88 0.55 -22.33
CA TYR A 139 0.05 1.45 -23.15
C TYR A 139 -1.45 1.22 -22.96
N GLY A 140 -1.87 0.97 -21.71
CA GLY A 140 -3.26 0.69 -21.35
C GLY A 140 -3.70 -0.77 -21.57
N ASN A 141 -2.88 -1.64 -22.13
CA ASN A 141 -3.19 -3.07 -22.23
C ASN A 141 -3.08 -3.75 -20.85
N ASN A 142 -4.22 -4.07 -20.26
CA ASN A 142 -4.34 -4.75 -18.97
C ASN A 142 -4.37 -6.30 -19.06
N ASN A 143 -4.27 -6.88 -20.28
CA ASN A 143 -4.28 -8.33 -20.51
C ASN A 143 -3.31 -8.73 -21.63
N SER A 144 -2.02 -8.52 -21.42
CA SER A 144 -0.98 -8.69 -22.44
C SER A 144 -0.49 -10.14 -22.63
N TYR A 145 -1.30 -11.16 -22.30
CA TYR A 145 -0.86 -12.56 -22.22
C TYR A 145 -0.25 -13.12 -23.52
N GLY A 146 -0.75 -12.68 -24.69
CA GLY A 146 -0.34 -13.19 -26.01
C GLY A 146 0.81 -12.43 -26.66
N HIS A 147 1.48 -11.51 -25.95
CA HIS A 147 2.50 -10.64 -26.52
C HIS A 147 3.92 -11.05 -26.09
N ASP A 148 4.68 -11.67 -26.98
CA ASP A 148 6.13 -11.86 -26.83
C ASP A 148 6.89 -10.69 -27.47
N THR A 149 6.79 -9.52 -26.85
CA THR A 149 7.37 -8.26 -27.37
C THR A 149 7.88 -7.38 -26.23
N ALA A 150 8.43 -6.20 -26.57
CA ALA A 150 8.83 -5.18 -25.60
C ALA A 150 7.74 -4.82 -24.57
N LEU A 151 6.47 -5.04 -24.90
CA LEU A 151 5.34 -4.84 -24.00
C LEU A 151 5.48 -5.64 -22.67
N ASN A 152 6.01 -6.86 -22.75
CA ASN A 152 6.20 -7.75 -21.60
C ASN A 152 7.67 -7.95 -21.21
N ASN A 153 8.61 -7.31 -21.92
CA ASN A 153 10.03 -7.39 -21.59
C ASN A 153 10.41 -6.33 -20.56
N PHE A 154 11.36 -6.68 -19.69
CA PHE A 154 12.00 -5.72 -18.79
C PHE A 154 12.77 -4.65 -19.58
N GLN A 155 12.49 -3.38 -19.32
CA GLN A 155 13.03 -2.25 -20.08
C GLN A 155 14.22 -1.62 -19.35
N TRP A 156 15.39 -2.25 -19.44
CA TRP A 156 16.61 -1.80 -18.73
C TRP A 156 17.01 -0.35 -19.01
N GLN A 157 16.85 0.12 -20.26
CA GLN A 157 17.14 1.50 -20.63
C GLN A 157 16.19 2.49 -19.94
N GLN A 158 14.91 2.14 -19.82
CA GLN A 158 13.90 2.96 -19.14
C GLN A 158 14.15 3.01 -17.63
N LEU A 159 14.53 1.88 -17.02
CA LEU A 159 14.97 1.86 -15.62
C LEU A 159 16.15 2.80 -15.42
N ASN A 160 17.18 2.70 -16.25
CA ASN A 160 18.37 3.54 -16.12
C ASN A 160 18.05 5.03 -16.23
N ALA A 161 17.14 5.41 -17.13
CA ALA A 161 16.69 6.80 -17.29
C ALA A 161 15.93 7.33 -16.05
N ARG A 162 15.29 6.45 -15.28
CA ARG A 162 14.45 6.79 -14.11
C ARG A 162 15.09 6.39 -12.77
N LYS A 163 16.36 5.96 -12.80
CA LYS A 163 17.05 5.33 -11.67
C LYS A 163 17.12 6.23 -10.44
N SER A 164 17.33 7.53 -10.65
CA SER A 164 17.49 8.53 -9.58
C SER A 164 16.16 9.10 -9.08
N ASP A 165 15.04 8.73 -9.68
CA ASP A 165 13.71 9.23 -9.34
C ASP A 165 12.84 8.10 -8.77
N HIS A 166 11.83 7.63 -9.51
CA HIS A 166 10.86 6.67 -9.03
C HIS A 166 11.47 5.34 -8.53
N PHE A 167 12.47 4.83 -9.25
CA PHE A 167 13.16 3.60 -8.87
C PHE A 167 13.92 3.74 -7.55
N ARG A 168 14.57 4.90 -7.34
CA ARG A 168 15.24 5.22 -6.08
C ARG A 168 14.23 5.21 -4.94
N PHE A 169 13.13 5.93 -5.08
CA PHE A 169 12.09 6.00 -4.04
C PHE A 169 11.62 4.60 -3.63
N PHE A 170 11.24 3.76 -4.60
CA PHE A 170 10.69 2.44 -4.27
C PHE A 170 11.75 1.52 -3.66
N SER A 171 12.98 1.55 -4.18
CA SER A 171 14.12 0.82 -3.61
C SER A 171 14.36 1.21 -2.14
N GLU A 172 14.36 2.51 -1.84
CA GLU A 172 14.55 3.01 -0.47
C GLU A 172 13.39 2.59 0.45
N VAL A 173 12.14 2.64 -0.01
CA VAL A 173 10.98 2.19 0.77
C VAL A 173 11.04 0.67 1.03
N ILE A 174 11.52 -0.13 0.08
CA ILE A 174 11.74 -1.58 0.28
C ILE A 174 12.82 -1.80 1.35
N HIS A 175 13.95 -1.11 1.26
CA HIS A 175 15.00 -1.20 2.30
C HIS A 175 14.51 -0.74 3.66
N TYR A 176 13.67 0.31 3.69
CA TYR A 176 13.05 0.80 4.91
C TYR A 176 12.16 -0.28 5.52
N ARG A 177 11.27 -0.91 4.73
CA ARG A 177 10.43 -2.02 5.21
C ARG A 177 11.27 -3.15 5.80
N GLN A 178 12.32 -3.58 5.09
CA GLN A 178 13.18 -4.69 5.52
C GLN A 178 13.93 -4.40 6.83
N LYS A 179 14.26 -3.13 7.11
CA LYS A 179 14.92 -2.71 8.35
C LYS A 179 13.96 -2.59 9.54
N HIS A 180 12.67 -2.40 9.31
CA HIS A 180 11.69 -2.09 10.36
C HIS A 180 10.74 -3.25 10.60
N ARG A 181 10.90 -3.93 11.73
CA ARG A 181 10.08 -5.09 12.12
C ARG A 181 8.60 -4.76 12.31
N VAL A 182 8.26 -3.51 12.58
CA VAL A 182 6.87 -3.04 12.75
C VAL A 182 5.98 -3.29 11.52
N PHE A 183 6.58 -3.52 10.35
CA PHE A 183 5.83 -3.89 9.13
C PHE A 183 5.72 -5.40 8.89
N SER A 184 6.31 -6.21 9.77
CA SER A 184 6.46 -7.67 9.62
C SER A 184 5.98 -8.38 10.88
N HIS A 185 4.67 -8.31 11.14
CA HIS A 185 4.05 -9.04 12.24
C HIS A 185 3.64 -10.46 11.84
N GLU A 186 3.85 -11.42 12.74
CA GLU A 186 3.35 -12.79 12.62
C GLU A 186 1.86 -12.89 13.03
N ASN A 187 1.41 -11.99 13.91
CA ASN A 187 0.04 -11.93 14.41
C ASN A 187 -0.64 -10.63 13.96
N PHE A 188 -1.97 -10.64 13.85
CA PHE A 188 -2.72 -9.41 13.60
C PHE A 188 -2.47 -8.36 14.68
N LEU A 189 -2.36 -7.11 14.24
CA LEU A 189 -2.21 -5.95 15.11
C LEU A 189 -3.34 -5.86 16.13
N ASP A 190 -3.01 -5.50 17.35
CA ASP A 190 -3.97 -5.12 18.38
C ASP A 190 -3.89 -3.61 18.70
N ARG A 191 -4.67 -3.18 19.70
CA ARG A 191 -4.74 -1.76 20.10
C ARG A 191 -3.42 -1.21 20.66
N SER A 192 -2.50 -2.07 21.06
CA SER A 192 -1.16 -1.70 21.50
C SER A 192 -0.17 -1.58 20.33
N ASP A 193 -0.45 -2.19 19.19
CA ASP A 193 0.41 -2.13 18.00
C ASP A 193 0.05 -0.96 17.07
N VAL A 194 -1.20 -0.48 17.07
CA VAL A 194 -1.65 0.62 16.20
C VAL A 194 -2.59 1.59 16.89
N THR A 195 -2.35 2.89 16.69
CA THR A 195 -3.30 3.98 16.99
C THR A 195 -3.82 4.58 15.70
N TRP A 196 -5.13 4.54 15.49
CA TRP A 196 -5.78 5.24 14.38
C TRP A 196 -6.12 6.67 14.79
N HIS A 197 -5.77 7.64 13.94
CA HIS A 197 -6.07 9.07 14.14
C HIS A 197 -7.29 9.47 13.31
N GLU A 198 -8.41 8.78 13.55
CA GLU A 198 -9.72 9.02 12.92
C GLU A 198 -10.80 8.88 14.00
N ASP A 199 -11.67 9.88 14.09
CA ASP A 199 -12.73 9.98 15.10
C ASP A 199 -14.13 9.72 14.52
N ASN A 200 -14.29 9.78 13.19
CA ASN A 200 -15.57 9.61 12.51
C ASN A 200 -15.48 8.61 11.36
N TRP A 201 -15.41 7.32 11.67
CA TRP A 201 -15.29 6.22 10.69
C TRP A 201 -16.44 6.16 9.67
N ASP A 202 -17.63 6.63 10.05
CA ASP A 202 -18.83 6.56 9.22
C ASP A 202 -18.95 7.70 8.21
N ASN A 203 -18.06 8.71 8.24
CA ASN A 203 -18.06 9.79 7.27
C ASN A 203 -17.55 9.32 5.89
N PRO A 204 -18.44 9.17 4.88
CA PRO A 204 -18.05 8.67 3.57
C PRO A 204 -17.26 9.71 2.76
N ASP A 205 -17.34 10.99 3.11
CA ASP A 205 -16.67 12.07 2.37
C ASP A 205 -15.20 12.22 2.75
N SER A 206 -14.80 11.71 3.92
CA SER A 206 -13.38 11.70 4.33
C SER A 206 -12.60 10.67 3.53
N LYS A 207 -11.63 11.16 2.77
CA LYS A 207 -10.67 10.41 1.95
C LYS A 207 -9.27 10.52 2.56
N PHE A 208 -9.20 10.69 3.88
CA PHE A 208 -7.98 10.82 4.64
C PHE A 208 -7.91 9.72 5.69
N LEU A 209 -6.72 9.15 5.89
CA LEU A 209 -6.47 8.25 7.01
C LEU A 209 -5.06 8.47 7.54
N ALA A 210 -4.93 8.63 8.85
CA ALA A 210 -3.67 8.65 9.56
C ALA A 210 -3.64 7.63 10.70
N PHE A 211 -2.46 7.07 10.97
CA PHE A 211 -2.26 6.10 12.03
C PHE A 211 -0.80 6.07 12.49
N THR A 212 -0.57 5.68 13.73
CA THR A 212 0.76 5.38 14.26
C THR A 212 0.89 3.88 14.47
N LEU A 213 1.94 3.29 13.92
CA LEU A 213 2.37 1.93 14.27
C LEU A 213 3.40 2.01 15.40
N HIS A 214 3.17 1.20 16.43
CA HIS A 214 3.98 1.18 17.64
C HIS A 214 4.98 0.05 17.58
N ASP A 215 6.27 0.39 17.56
CA ASP A 215 7.34 -0.59 17.77
C ASP A 215 7.70 -0.65 19.26
N LYS A 216 7.72 -1.86 19.84
CA LYS A 216 8.15 -2.08 21.24
C LYS A 216 9.61 -1.68 21.47
N GLY A 217 10.41 -1.53 20.40
CA GLY A 217 11.76 -0.95 20.42
C GLY A 217 11.81 0.60 20.45
N GLY A 218 10.66 1.27 20.43
CA GLY A 218 10.51 2.72 20.50
C GLY A 218 10.54 3.45 19.15
N GLY A 219 10.75 2.74 18.04
CA GLY A 219 10.69 3.30 16.67
C GLY A 219 9.26 3.46 16.18
N GLU A 220 8.46 4.32 16.83
CA GLU A 220 7.11 4.62 16.38
C GLU A 220 7.11 5.24 14.97
N ILE A 221 6.16 4.80 14.15
CA ILE A 221 6.02 5.26 12.77
C ILE A 221 4.64 5.85 12.59
N TYR A 222 4.57 7.15 12.31
CA TYR A 222 3.34 7.82 11.94
C TYR A 222 3.19 7.83 10.41
N LEU A 223 2.00 7.47 9.95
CA LEU A 223 1.62 7.42 8.54
C LEU A 223 0.38 8.26 8.33
N ALA A 224 0.31 8.97 7.21
CA ALA A 224 -0.92 9.59 6.75
C ALA A 224 -1.03 9.53 5.23
N PHE A 225 -2.24 9.20 4.77
CA PHE A 225 -2.61 9.14 3.36
C PHE A 225 -3.75 10.12 3.12
N ASN A 226 -3.52 11.10 2.25
CA ASN A 226 -4.52 12.05 1.81
C ASN A 226 -4.92 11.75 0.37
N ALA A 227 -6.11 11.17 0.17
CA ALA A 227 -6.70 10.95 -1.14
C ALA A 227 -7.74 12.01 -1.52
N HIS A 228 -7.79 13.14 -0.79
CA HIS A 228 -8.51 14.33 -1.24
C HIS A 228 -7.73 15.07 -2.34
N ASP A 229 -8.46 15.89 -3.08
CA ASP A 229 -7.94 16.88 -4.03
C ASP A 229 -7.51 18.21 -3.39
N PHE A 230 -7.59 18.32 -2.05
CA PHE A 230 -7.16 19.49 -1.28
C PHE A 230 -6.17 19.13 -0.17
N PHE A 231 -5.49 20.15 0.36
CA PHE A 231 -4.56 20.00 1.48
C PHE A 231 -5.30 19.66 2.78
N VAL A 232 -4.82 18.64 3.49
CA VAL A 232 -5.29 18.31 4.84
C VAL A 232 -4.24 18.75 5.85
N LYS A 233 -4.61 19.70 6.71
CA LYS A 233 -3.79 20.09 7.87
C LYS A 233 -4.07 19.11 9.01
N VAL A 234 -3.18 18.14 9.21
CA VAL A 234 -3.32 17.11 10.24
C VAL A 234 -2.57 17.49 11.51
N SER A 235 -3.12 17.11 12.66
CA SER A 235 -2.43 17.20 13.95
C SER A 235 -1.49 16.01 14.12
N ILE A 236 -0.22 16.27 14.44
CA ILE A 236 0.77 15.23 14.69
C ILE A 236 0.75 14.90 16.19
N PRO A 237 0.61 13.62 16.59
CA PRO A 237 0.62 13.25 18.00
C PRO A 237 1.97 13.60 18.64
N PRO A 238 2.02 13.85 19.96
CA PRO A 238 3.28 14.03 20.66
C PRO A 238 4.23 12.85 20.40
N ALA A 239 5.49 13.13 20.09
CA ALA A 239 6.49 12.08 19.97
C ALA A 239 6.72 11.38 21.33
N PRO A 240 7.19 10.12 21.35
CA PRO A 240 7.56 9.42 22.57
C PRO A 240 8.55 10.21 23.44
N PRO A 241 8.57 9.99 24.77
CA PRO A 241 9.48 10.69 25.66
C PRO A 241 10.93 10.62 25.17
N LYS A 242 11.60 11.80 25.11
CA LYS A 242 12.97 11.99 24.63
C LYS A 242 13.20 11.75 23.13
N ARG A 243 12.15 11.56 22.33
CA ARG A 243 12.22 11.45 20.87
C ARG A 243 11.60 12.66 20.17
N ARG A 244 11.82 12.77 18.87
CA ARG A 244 11.16 13.74 17.98
C ARG A 244 10.73 13.05 16.70
N TRP A 245 9.70 13.58 16.06
CA TRP A 245 9.31 13.14 14.72
C TRP A 245 10.27 13.68 13.68
N PHE A 246 10.69 12.80 12.77
CA PHE A 246 11.45 13.12 11.58
C PHE A 246 10.67 12.65 10.36
N ARG A 247 10.58 13.50 9.32
CA ARG A 247 9.95 13.11 8.06
C ARG A 247 10.89 12.23 7.25
N VAL A 248 10.49 10.99 7.05
CA VAL A 248 11.20 10.03 6.19
C VAL A 248 10.62 10.05 4.79
N VAL A 249 9.30 10.06 4.65
CA VAL A 249 8.61 10.09 3.35
C VAL A 249 7.68 11.28 3.25
N ASP A 250 7.67 11.92 2.08
CA ASP A 250 6.59 12.78 1.62
C ASP A 250 6.48 12.71 0.10
N THR A 251 5.44 12.02 -0.38
CA THR A 251 5.27 11.73 -1.81
C THR A 251 5.00 12.98 -2.66
N ASN A 252 4.66 14.11 -2.04
CA ASN A 252 4.49 15.39 -2.73
C ASN A 252 5.82 16.01 -3.17
N LEU A 253 6.94 15.63 -2.54
CA LEU A 253 8.25 16.21 -2.83
C LEU A 253 8.89 15.57 -4.07
N ALA A 254 9.82 16.28 -4.68
CA ALA A 254 10.64 15.76 -5.76
C ALA A 254 11.76 14.87 -5.19
N SER A 255 12.23 13.91 -5.99
CA SER A 255 13.42 13.13 -5.63
C SER A 255 14.65 14.04 -5.55
N PRO A 256 15.53 13.89 -4.53
CA PRO A 256 15.54 12.83 -3.53
C PRO A 256 14.78 13.13 -2.22
N ASP A 257 14.15 14.30 -2.08
CA ASP A 257 13.54 14.76 -0.82
C ASP A 257 12.25 14.04 -0.44
N ASP A 258 11.65 13.31 -1.38
CA ASP A 258 10.49 12.43 -1.19
C ASP A 258 10.78 11.21 -0.31
N PHE A 259 12.06 10.82 -0.18
CA PHE A 259 12.52 9.82 0.78
C PHE A 259 13.91 10.20 1.34
N VAL A 260 13.97 10.44 2.65
CA VAL A 260 15.19 10.72 3.42
C VAL A 260 15.29 9.74 4.58
N GLY A 261 16.13 8.69 4.47
CA GLY A 261 16.21 7.61 5.46
C GLY A 261 16.64 8.07 6.86
N GLU A 262 17.54 9.05 6.95
CA GLU A 262 17.94 9.66 8.22
C GLU A 262 16.80 10.49 8.84
N GLY A 263 15.84 10.91 8.02
CA GLY A 263 14.71 11.72 8.40
C GLY A 263 15.04 13.21 8.46
N VAL A 264 14.07 14.05 8.09
CA VAL A 264 14.20 15.51 8.16
C VAL A 264 13.56 16.01 9.46
N PRO A 265 14.31 16.73 10.33
CA PRO A 265 13.79 17.24 11.59
C PRO A 265 12.84 18.43 11.38
N GLY A 266 12.26 18.92 12.48
CA GLY A 266 11.46 20.15 12.47
C GLY A 266 9.95 19.92 12.29
N ILE A 267 9.48 18.69 12.51
CA ILE A 267 8.05 18.39 12.51
C ILE A 267 7.41 19.01 13.75
N GLY A 268 6.50 19.95 13.52
CA GLY A 268 5.71 20.61 14.57
C GLY A 268 4.53 19.77 15.03
N SER A 269 3.61 20.40 15.77
CA SER A 269 2.35 19.77 16.19
C SER A 269 1.34 19.57 15.06
N THR A 270 1.60 20.11 13.87
CA THR A 270 0.75 19.94 12.68
C THR A 270 1.60 19.75 11.43
N TYR A 271 1.06 19.05 10.43
CA TYR A 271 1.65 18.89 9.11
C TYR A 271 0.59 19.14 8.02
N ASN A 272 0.95 19.82 6.93
CA ASN A 272 0.06 20.02 5.78
C ASN A 272 0.33 18.92 4.75
N VAL A 273 -0.53 17.90 4.70
CA VAL A 273 -0.44 16.82 3.72
C VAL A 273 -1.08 17.30 2.41
N ALA A 274 -0.34 17.22 1.31
CA ALA A 274 -0.78 17.71 0.01
C ALA A 274 -1.93 16.86 -0.57
N PRO A 275 -2.68 17.38 -1.56
CA PRO A 275 -3.64 16.58 -2.31
C PRO A 275 -3.02 15.30 -2.87
N TYR A 276 -3.74 14.19 -2.80
CA TYR A 276 -3.28 12.90 -3.35
C TYR A 276 -1.85 12.54 -2.91
N SER A 277 -1.49 12.75 -1.65
CA SER A 277 -0.13 12.53 -1.15
C SER A 277 -0.12 11.75 0.15
N SER A 278 1.05 11.19 0.48
CA SER A 278 1.24 10.39 1.69
C SER A 278 2.54 10.77 2.38
N ILE A 279 2.56 10.66 3.71
CA ILE A 279 3.74 10.93 4.53
C ILE A 279 4.04 9.76 5.46
N LEU A 280 5.33 9.59 5.78
CA LEU A 280 5.84 8.70 6.83
C LEU A 280 6.76 9.52 7.72
N LEU A 281 6.47 9.53 9.02
CA LEU A 281 7.32 10.11 10.04
C LEU A 281 7.82 8.99 10.97
N GLU A 282 9.06 9.11 11.42
CA GLU A 282 9.67 8.17 12.36
C GLU A 282 10.08 8.93 13.64
N ALA A 283 9.78 8.33 14.79
CA ALA A 283 10.22 8.85 16.08
C ALA A 283 11.65 8.39 16.36
N LYS A 284 12.59 9.34 16.38
CA LYS A 284 14.01 9.11 16.70
C LYS A 284 14.46 9.89 17.92
#